data_AF-A0A161IHR4-F1
#
_entry.id   AF-A0A161IHR4-F1
#
_cell.length_a   1.000
_cell.length_b   1.000
_cell.length_c   1.000
_cell.angle_alpha   90.00
_cell.angle_beta   90.00
_cell.angle_gamma   90.00
#
_symmetry.space_group_name_H-M   'P 1'
#
loop_
_entity.id
_entity.type
_entity.pdbx_description
1 polymer ?
#
loop_
_entity_poly.entity_id
_entity_poly.type
_entity_poly.pdbx_seq_one_letter_code
_entity_poly.pdbx_strand_id
1 'polypeptide(L)'
;MVWVALLMASQGVHAHDAVSVVDTGEAGCFYVGLDYSPAFSNIRDFSIRDSSDKARAIYPYLNNGDIVKLESNRFDWNTPNPRIRFQDNMLVAMEGSIGYGIGNARVEIEVGYERFKIRGSVGRKDHETDAIYLLARGMAYDILSMQTESLASALAKTSGKDFVQFAKAIEASYPEIDRKVCKTKLGTKEQNKDDNKPRYGEYFNITERDRTHNHVSLCGGEGGGGEGGQTPQHLKHFVNSALGYGVRNWPTSTAKPGKTPQSEPNDNAEAVAKDLIKELTPEEKTIVAGLLAKTVEGGEVIEIKAISSTSVVMNVCSDILVSHIVIPYACVGPGMSFIGVVDGQTSAKFAYRLKAGLSYKLLKEVTAFAGCFYHHVIGDGVYEDLPLRHLADDISLAEHAKGTAIANFNMSYMGTEFGVRLAF
;
A
#
# COMPACT_ATOMS: atom_id res chain seq x y z
N MET A 1 -24.41 3.47 -9.67
CA MET A 1 -25.16 4.67 -9.26
C MET A 1 -26.60 4.24 -9.08
N VAL A 2 -26.96 3.76 -7.89
CA VAL A 2 -28.32 3.28 -7.59
C VAL A 2 -28.96 4.33 -6.69
N TRP A 3 -29.95 5.03 -7.23
CA TRP A 3 -30.84 5.90 -6.48
C TRP A 3 -31.82 5.02 -5.70
N VAL A 4 -31.76 5.04 -4.37
CA VAL A 4 -32.85 4.54 -3.52
C VAL A 4 -33.74 5.73 -3.22
N ALA A 5 -34.83 5.86 -3.96
CA ALA A 5 -35.92 6.78 -3.64
C ALA A 5 -36.88 6.06 -2.68
N LEU A 6 -36.96 6.51 -1.43
CA LEU A 6 -37.95 6.04 -0.47
C LEU A 6 -39.24 6.85 -0.68
N LEU A 7 -40.21 6.27 -1.39
CA LEU A 7 -41.57 6.79 -1.50
C LEU A 7 -42.39 6.32 -0.29
N MET A 8 -42.67 7.23 0.64
CA MET A 8 -43.66 7.00 1.70
C MET A 8 -45.06 7.23 1.12
N ALA A 9 -45.79 6.14 0.87
CA ALA A 9 -47.21 6.20 0.59
C ALA A 9 -47.96 6.48 1.90
N SER A 10 -48.51 7.69 2.04
CA SER A 10 -49.49 7.99 3.08
C SER A 10 -50.82 7.30 2.73
N GLN A 11 -51.12 6.18 3.39
CA GLN A 11 -52.51 5.75 3.53
C GLN A 11 -53.00 6.21 4.89
N GLY A 12 -53.96 7.13 4.86
CA GLY A 12 -54.61 7.69 6.04
C GLY A 12 -55.30 6.61 6.85
N VAL A 13 -54.94 6.54 8.13
CA VAL A 13 -55.70 5.78 9.12
C VAL A 13 -56.53 6.80 9.90
N HIS A 14 -57.85 6.72 9.69
CA HIS A 14 -58.84 7.41 10.51
C HIS A 14 -58.73 6.89 11.95
N ALA A 15 -58.42 7.80 12.89
CA ALA A 15 -58.52 7.51 14.32
C ALA A 15 -59.98 7.70 14.76
N HIS A 16 -60.56 6.63 15.29
CA HIS A 16 -61.78 6.68 16.09
C HIS A 16 -61.42 7.14 17.50
N ASP A 17 -62.13 8.17 17.98
CA ASP A 17 -62.09 8.63 19.36
C ASP A 17 -62.45 7.51 20.34
N ALA A 18 -61.54 7.22 21.26
CA ALA A 18 -61.86 6.58 22.52
C ALA A 18 -61.02 7.25 23.62
N VAL A 19 -61.69 8.16 24.33
CA VAL A 19 -61.21 8.80 25.56
C VAL A 19 -61.01 7.71 26.62
N SER A 20 -59.77 7.52 27.06
CA SER A 20 -59.46 6.98 28.38
C SER A 20 -58.42 7.87 29.05
N VAL A 21 -58.84 8.47 30.15
CA VAL A 21 -58.04 9.34 31.00
C VAL A 21 -57.03 8.47 31.76
N VAL A 22 -55.75 8.62 31.42
CA VAL A 22 -54.62 8.37 32.30
C VAL A 22 -53.76 9.62 32.25
N ASP A 23 -53.88 10.46 33.28
CA ASP A 23 -53.03 11.62 33.48
C ASP A 23 -51.83 11.20 34.33
N THR A 24 -50.67 11.07 33.67
CA THR A 24 -49.29 11.31 34.20
C THR A 24 -48.25 10.79 33.17
N GLY A 25 -47.50 11.71 32.55
CA GLY A 25 -46.26 11.41 31.82
C GLY A 25 -46.15 12.11 30.46
N GLU A 26 -45.17 13.00 30.32
CA GLU A 26 -44.91 13.88 29.15
C GLU A 26 -45.18 13.23 27.78
N ALA A 27 -46.01 13.90 26.96
CA ALA A 27 -46.29 13.49 25.59
C ALA A 27 -45.00 13.41 24.77
N GLY A 28 -44.68 12.22 24.25
CA GLY A 28 -43.51 12.04 23.42
C GLY A 28 -43.69 12.61 22.01
N CYS A 29 -42.61 13.12 21.42
CA CYS A 29 -42.64 13.77 20.10
C CYS A 29 -41.63 13.16 19.14
N PHE A 30 -42.03 13.00 17.87
CA PHE A 30 -41.10 12.65 16.81
C PHE A 30 -40.43 13.90 16.27
N TYR A 31 -39.18 13.77 15.83
CA TYR A 31 -38.48 14.85 15.15
C TYR A 31 -37.50 14.33 14.11
N VAL A 32 -37.17 15.22 13.18
CA VAL A 32 -36.08 15.02 12.21
C VAL A 32 -35.01 16.06 12.52
N GLY A 33 -33.75 15.64 12.51
CA GLY A 33 -32.58 16.48 12.69
C GLY A 33 -31.71 16.53 11.43
N LEU A 34 -31.09 17.68 11.21
CA LEU A 34 -30.00 17.84 10.25
C LEU A 34 -28.91 18.64 10.92
N ASP A 35 -27.68 18.16 10.84
CA ASP A 35 -26.51 18.85 11.37
C ASP A 35 -25.30 18.79 10.45
N TYR A 36 -24.45 19.78 10.63
CA TYR A 36 -23.13 19.87 10.05
C TYR A 36 -22.10 19.55 11.13
N SER A 37 -21.26 18.56 10.86
CA SER A 37 -20.45 17.86 11.86
C SER A 37 -18.96 17.80 11.51
N PRO A 38 -18.25 18.93 11.36
CA PRO A 38 -16.82 18.93 11.02
C PRO A 38 -16.01 18.09 12.02
N ALA A 39 -15.13 17.25 11.47
CA ALA A 39 -14.44 16.20 12.22
C ALA A 39 -12.92 16.27 12.06
N PHE A 40 -12.23 16.22 13.19
CA PHE A 40 -10.78 16.12 13.32
C PHE A 40 -10.37 14.65 13.35
N SER A 41 -9.49 14.29 12.42
CA SER A 41 -9.08 12.90 12.22
C SER A 41 -8.13 12.43 13.33
N ASN A 42 -8.38 11.23 13.85
CA ASN A 42 -7.46 10.52 14.73
C ASN A 42 -7.26 9.09 14.23
N ILE A 43 -6.84 8.99 12.97
CA ILE A 43 -6.44 7.74 12.31
C ILE A 43 -4.97 7.50 12.60
N ARG A 44 -4.66 6.38 13.27
CA ARG A 44 -3.31 6.05 13.74
C ARG A 44 -2.84 4.71 13.22
N ASP A 45 -1.52 4.53 13.25
CA ASP A 45 -0.84 3.27 12.97
C ASP A 45 -1.16 2.68 11.59
N PHE A 46 -1.36 3.58 10.62
CA PHE A 46 -1.72 3.20 9.27
C PHE A 46 -0.57 2.45 8.58
N SER A 47 -0.88 1.26 8.10
CA SER A 47 0.02 0.41 7.32
C SER A 47 -0.76 -0.36 6.26
N ILE A 48 -0.07 -0.74 5.18
CA ILE A 48 -0.63 -1.57 4.10
C ILE A 48 0.35 -2.71 3.86
N ARG A 49 -0.18 -3.89 3.58
CA ARG A 49 0.61 -5.03 3.11
C ARG A 49 -0.15 -5.79 2.05
N ASP A 50 0.58 -6.51 1.21
CA ASP A 50 0.01 -7.52 0.32
C ASP A 50 -0.56 -8.67 1.16
N SER A 51 -1.74 -9.19 0.81
CA SER A 51 -2.37 -10.31 1.51
C SER A 51 -1.56 -11.61 1.42
N SER A 52 -0.72 -11.74 0.39
CA SER A 52 0.19 -12.88 0.22
C SER A 52 1.48 -12.78 1.04
N ASP A 53 1.65 -11.68 1.82
CA ASP A 53 2.84 -11.37 2.64
C ASP A 53 4.17 -11.34 1.84
N LYS A 54 4.08 -11.19 0.52
CA LYS A 54 5.24 -11.10 -0.38
C LYS A 54 5.82 -9.70 -0.46
N ALA A 55 4.98 -8.67 -0.26
CA ALA A 55 5.44 -7.28 -0.24
C ALA A 55 6.21 -6.97 1.04
N ARG A 56 7.43 -6.45 0.89
CA ARG A 56 8.29 -6.08 2.03
C ARG A 56 8.29 -4.57 2.32
N ALA A 57 7.94 -3.75 1.34
CA ALA A 57 7.90 -2.31 1.50
C ALA A 57 6.91 -1.63 0.55
N ILE A 58 6.44 -0.47 1.00
CA ILE A 58 5.59 0.44 0.25
C ILE A 58 6.42 1.63 -0.23
N TYR A 59 6.29 2.03 -1.48
CA TYR A 59 6.99 3.18 -2.06
C TYR A 59 5.99 4.20 -2.62
N PRO A 60 6.11 5.50 -2.27
CA PRO A 60 5.19 6.51 -2.76
C PRO A 60 5.49 6.88 -4.21
N TYR A 61 4.47 7.35 -4.94
CA TYR A 61 4.64 7.82 -6.32
C TYR A 61 5.47 9.12 -6.40
N LEU A 62 6.30 9.25 -7.43
CA LEU A 62 7.04 10.46 -7.80
C LEU A 62 6.20 11.31 -8.74
N ASN A 63 5.83 12.50 -8.29
CA ASN A 63 5.13 13.46 -9.13
C ASN A 63 6.10 14.19 -10.07
N ASN A 64 6.34 13.61 -11.25
CA ASN A 64 7.25 14.15 -12.26
C ASN A 64 6.53 14.37 -13.62
N GLY A 65 5.23 14.69 -13.63
CA GLY A 65 4.49 15.05 -14.87
C GLY A 65 2.97 14.90 -14.78
N ASP A 66 2.26 15.46 -15.76
CA ASP A 66 0.79 15.67 -15.73
C ASP A 66 -0.06 14.40 -15.89
N ILE A 67 0.52 13.29 -16.37
CA ILE A 67 -0.20 12.03 -16.60
C ILE A 67 0.33 10.96 -15.64
N VAL A 68 -0.57 10.39 -14.84
CA VAL A 68 -0.27 9.25 -13.95
C VAL A 68 0.00 8.02 -14.80
N LYS A 69 1.26 7.59 -14.85
CA LYS A 69 1.69 6.32 -15.43
C LYS A 69 2.23 5.41 -14.35
N LEU A 70 1.66 4.22 -14.20
CA LEU A 70 2.07 3.22 -13.23
C LEU A 70 3.29 2.45 -13.76
N GLU A 71 4.43 3.13 -13.88
CA GLU A 71 5.71 2.57 -14.31
C GLU A 71 6.68 2.49 -13.13
N SER A 72 7.54 1.47 -13.07
CA SER A 72 8.40 1.25 -11.89
C SER A 72 9.40 2.38 -11.60
N ASN A 73 9.80 3.14 -12.62
CA ASN A 73 10.68 4.32 -12.50
C ASN A 73 9.97 5.59 -12.00
N ARG A 74 8.64 5.55 -11.82
CA ARG A 74 7.82 6.66 -11.34
C ARG A 74 7.53 6.57 -9.83
N PHE A 75 8.24 5.72 -9.09
CA PHE A 75 8.11 5.57 -7.64
C PHE A 75 9.38 6.00 -6.91
N ASP A 76 9.21 6.53 -5.70
CA ASP A 76 10.32 7.00 -4.86
C ASP A 76 10.90 5.83 -4.06
N TRP A 77 11.84 5.14 -4.67
CA TRP A 77 12.57 4.04 -4.06
C TRP A 77 13.46 4.44 -2.87
N ASN A 78 13.65 5.74 -2.60
CA ASN A 78 14.48 6.21 -1.49
C ASN A 78 13.68 6.36 -0.18
N THR A 79 12.35 6.36 -0.26
CA THR A 79 11.48 6.56 0.90
C THR A 79 10.58 5.34 1.13
N PRO A 80 11.15 4.18 1.55
CA PRO A 80 10.35 3.00 1.87
C PRO A 80 9.48 3.26 3.10
N ASN A 81 8.26 2.70 3.09
CA ASN A 81 7.29 2.74 4.19
C ASN A 81 7.04 4.16 4.73
N PRO A 82 6.58 5.10 3.87
CA PRO A 82 6.31 6.47 4.30
C PRO A 82 5.20 6.50 5.35
N ARG A 83 5.28 7.45 6.29
CA ARG A 83 4.21 7.67 7.27
C ARG A 83 3.01 8.34 6.60
N ILE A 84 1.99 7.56 6.30
CA ILE A 84 0.73 8.04 5.74
C ILE A 84 -0.09 8.71 6.86
N ARG A 85 -0.54 9.94 6.60
CA ARG A 85 -1.39 10.72 7.52
C ARG A 85 -2.64 11.18 6.78
N PHE A 86 -3.67 11.53 7.54
CA PHE A 86 -4.93 12.01 7.01
C PHE A 86 -5.21 13.45 7.44
N GLN A 87 -5.98 14.16 6.61
CA GLN A 87 -6.48 15.50 6.85
C GLN A 87 -7.80 15.44 7.61
N ASP A 88 -8.09 16.52 8.31
CA ASP A 88 -9.37 16.72 8.97
C ASP A 88 -10.49 16.93 7.94
N ASN A 89 -11.68 16.45 8.26
CA ASN A 89 -12.86 16.60 7.42
C ASN A 89 -13.65 17.84 7.84
N MET A 90 -13.26 19.00 7.30
CA MET A 90 -13.92 20.26 7.59
C MET A 90 -15.04 20.63 6.60
N LEU A 91 -15.29 19.89 5.52
CA LEU A 91 -16.22 20.35 4.47
C LEU A 91 -17.35 19.39 4.15
N VAL A 92 -17.14 18.08 4.26
CA VAL A 92 -18.09 17.07 3.82
C VAL A 92 -18.48 16.21 5.01
N ALA A 93 -19.21 16.81 5.96
CA ALA A 93 -19.71 16.14 7.15
C ALA A 93 -21.14 16.63 7.45
N MET A 94 -22.12 16.01 6.81
CA MET A 94 -23.54 16.25 7.08
C MET A 94 -24.13 14.99 7.68
N GLU A 95 -24.94 15.15 8.72
CA GLU A 95 -25.62 14.06 9.40
C GLU A 95 -27.12 14.32 9.41
N GLY A 96 -27.87 13.26 9.17
CA GLY A 96 -29.32 13.26 9.28
C GLY A 96 -29.72 12.37 10.44
N SER A 97 -30.70 12.81 11.23
CA SER A 97 -31.23 12.02 12.33
C SER A 97 -32.75 11.98 12.34
N ILE A 98 -33.28 10.87 12.83
CA ILE A 98 -34.70 10.72 13.16
C ILE A 98 -34.74 10.34 14.63
N GLY A 99 -35.52 11.06 15.42
CA GLY A 99 -35.57 10.84 16.86
C GLY A 99 -36.97 10.85 17.43
N TYR A 100 -37.06 10.31 18.65
CA TYR A 100 -38.24 10.31 19.49
C TYR A 100 -37.85 10.79 20.87
N GLY A 101 -38.48 11.87 21.34
CA GLY A 101 -38.28 12.40 22.68
C GLY A 101 -39.37 11.92 23.63
N ILE A 102 -38.99 11.54 24.85
CA ILE A 102 -39.90 11.17 25.94
C ILE A 102 -39.37 11.84 27.21
N GLY A 103 -40.06 12.90 27.63
CA GLY A 103 -39.62 13.72 28.75
C GLY A 103 -38.22 14.30 28.58
N ASN A 104 -37.31 13.95 29.49
CA ASN A 104 -35.90 14.39 29.46
C ASN A 104 -34.97 13.41 28.72
N ALA A 105 -35.51 12.35 28.10
CA ALA A 105 -34.74 11.38 27.35
C ALA A 105 -35.10 11.45 25.86
N ARG A 106 -34.14 11.18 24.99
CA ARG A 106 -34.36 11.10 23.55
C ARG A 106 -33.62 9.91 22.96
N VAL A 107 -34.25 9.25 22.00
CA VAL A 107 -33.60 8.22 21.19
C VAL A 107 -33.48 8.77 19.78
N GLU A 108 -32.28 8.76 19.20
CA GLU A 108 -31.98 9.26 17.86
C GLU A 108 -31.31 8.15 17.04
N ILE A 109 -31.80 7.89 15.84
CA ILE A 109 -31.06 7.14 14.83
C ILE A 109 -30.42 8.17 13.90
N GLU A 110 -29.11 8.10 13.78
CA GLU A 110 -28.29 9.06 13.05
C GLU A 110 -27.51 8.37 11.94
N VAL A 111 -27.46 9.02 10.79
CA VAL A 111 -26.68 8.60 9.64
C VAL A 111 -25.74 9.74 9.25
N GLY A 112 -24.45 9.47 9.28
CA GLY A 112 -23.39 10.43 8.95
C GLY A 112 -22.48 9.93 7.84
N TYR A 113 -21.87 10.88 7.12
CA TYR A 113 -20.80 10.59 6.16
C TYR A 113 -19.60 11.49 6.43
N GLU A 114 -18.43 10.90 6.64
CA GLU A 114 -17.17 11.59 6.82
C GLU A 114 -16.12 11.12 5.82
N ARG A 115 -15.28 12.04 5.35
CA ARG A 115 -14.21 11.75 4.38
C ARG A 115 -12.89 12.41 4.77
N PHE A 116 -11.92 11.60 5.19
CA PHE A 116 -10.59 12.02 5.62
C PHE A 116 -9.57 11.81 4.49
N LYS A 117 -9.21 12.88 3.77
CA LYS A 117 -8.26 12.83 2.65
C LYS A 117 -6.84 12.51 3.13
N ILE A 118 -6.01 11.90 2.30
CA ILE A 118 -4.58 11.78 2.63
C ILE A 118 -3.96 13.19 2.75
N ARG A 119 -3.12 13.36 3.78
CA ARG A 119 -2.29 14.54 3.96
C ARG A 119 -1.06 14.38 3.08
N GLY A 120 -1.01 15.18 2.02
CA GLY A 120 0.14 15.22 1.11
C GLY A 120 1.46 15.49 1.84
N SER A 121 2.54 15.02 1.22
CA SER A 121 3.89 15.26 1.71
C SER A 121 4.17 16.77 1.65
N VAL A 122 4.64 17.36 2.77
CA VAL A 122 4.90 18.80 2.87
C VAL A 122 5.83 19.24 1.72
N GLY A 123 5.32 20.05 0.79
CA GLY A 123 6.08 20.58 -0.35
C GLY A 123 5.60 20.17 -1.76
N ARG A 124 4.67 19.23 -1.90
CA ARG A 124 4.07 18.88 -3.22
C ARG A 124 2.74 19.60 -3.46
N LYS A 125 2.58 20.17 -4.66
CA LYS A 125 1.39 20.92 -5.09
C LYS A 125 0.27 20.06 -5.68
N ASP A 126 0.55 18.81 -6.04
CA ASP A 126 -0.46 17.94 -6.67
C ASP A 126 -0.93 16.85 -5.71
N HIS A 127 -2.21 16.96 -5.35
CA HIS A 127 -2.87 16.13 -4.33
C HIS A 127 -3.27 14.73 -4.82
N GLU A 128 -3.32 14.49 -6.13
CA GLU A 128 -3.80 13.20 -6.67
C GLU A 128 -2.74 12.10 -6.63
N THR A 129 -1.45 12.43 -6.82
CA THR A 129 -0.36 11.45 -6.81
C THR A 129 0.06 11.02 -5.41
N ASP A 130 -0.22 11.83 -4.40
CA ASP A 130 0.07 11.51 -2.98
C ASP A 130 -0.78 10.34 -2.45
N ALA A 131 -1.76 9.89 -3.23
CA ALA A 131 -2.61 8.74 -2.96
C ALA A 131 -2.06 7.41 -3.51
N ILE A 132 -0.99 7.43 -4.32
CA ILE A 132 -0.54 6.26 -5.08
C ILE A 132 0.72 5.65 -4.45
N TYR A 133 0.66 4.34 -4.22
CA TYR A 133 1.74 3.59 -3.57
C TYR A 133 2.00 2.27 -4.28
N LEU A 134 3.28 1.94 -4.50
CA LEU A 134 3.74 0.65 -5.00
C LEU A 134 4.05 -0.28 -3.83
N LEU A 135 3.45 -1.46 -3.83
CA LEU A 135 3.78 -2.58 -2.96
C LEU A 135 4.87 -3.39 -3.66
N ALA A 136 6.13 -3.13 -3.30
CA ALA A 136 7.26 -3.85 -3.87
C ALA A 136 7.58 -5.11 -3.07
N ARG A 137 7.96 -6.15 -3.80
CA ARG A 137 8.37 -7.45 -3.25
C ARG A 137 9.83 -7.43 -2.79
N GLY A 138 10.29 -8.60 -2.35
CA GLY A 138 11.52 -8.75 -1.58
C GLY A 138 12.79 -8.31 -2.29
N MET A 139 13.01 -8.65 -3.56
CA MET A 139 14.28 -8.38 -4.24
C MET A 139 14.54 -6.89 -4.44
N ALA A 140 13.52 -6.13 -4.84
CA ALA A 140 13.63 -4.68 -4.96
C ALA A 140 14.00 -4.03 -3.60
N TYR A 141 13.36 -4.49 -2.51
CA TYR A 141 13.68 -4.02 -1.16
C TYR A 141 15.08 -4.46 -0.69
N ASP A 142 15.47 -5.70 -0.96
CA ASP A 142 16.73 -6.29 -0.50
C ASP A 142 17.95 -5.60 -1.14
N ILE A 143 17.84 -5.18 -2.41
CA ILE A 143 18.89 -4.38 -3.07
C ILE A 143 19.06 -3.02 -2.40
N LEU A 144 17.96 -2.33 -2.14
CA LEU A 144 17.99 -0.97 -1.57
C LEU A 144 18.42 -0.98 -0.10
N SER A 145 18.06 -2.04 0.64
CA SER A 145 18.48 -2.26 2.03
C SER A 145 19.83 -2.99 2.16
N MET A 146 20.49 -3.29 1.05
CA MET A 146 21.80 -3.97 0.99
C MET A 146 21.83 -5.37 1.63
N GLN A 147 20.70 -6.08 1.64
CA GLN A 147 20.57 -7.44 2.19
C GLN A 147 21.06 -8.50 1.19
N THR A 148 22.37 -8.71 1.13
CA THR A 148 23.00 -9.59 0.13
C THR A 148 22.52 -11.05 0.20
N GLU A 149 22.40 -11.61 1.40
CA GLU A 149 21.99 -13.01 1.57
C GLU A 149 20.51 -13.23 1.22
N SER A 150 19.63 -12.30 1.63
CA SER A 150 18.21 -12.36 1.28
C SER A 150 17.99 -12.22 -0.23
N LEU A 151 18.70 -11.27 -0.86
CA LEU A 151 18.67 -11.09 -2.31
C LEU A 151 19.17 -12.33 -3.05
N ALA A 152 20.28 -12.92 -2.62
CA ALA A 152 20.81 -14.15 -3.22
C ALA A 152 19.81 -15.31 -3.12
N SER A 153 19.16 -15.48 -1.97
CA SER A 153 18.13 -16.51 -1.76
C SER A 153 16.91 -16.31 -2.65
N ALA A 154 16.47 -15.07 -2.84
CA ALA A 154 15.35 -14.73 -3.72
C ALA A 154 15.72 -14.93 -5.21
N LEU A 155 16.91 -14.49 -5.63
CA LEU A 155 17.44 -14.74 -6.97
C LEU A 155 17.59 -16.24 -7.26
N ALA A 156 18.03 -17.03 -6.28
CA ALA A 156 18.18 -18.47 -6.44
C ALA A 156 16.85 -19.19 -6.71
N LYS A 157 15.73 -18.65 -6.22
CA LYS A 157 14.37 -19.15 -6.47
C LYS A 157 13.79 -18.67 -7.81
N THR A 158 14.42 -17.70 -8.46
CA THR A 158 14.00 -17.16 -9.75
C THR A 158 14.40 -18.11 -10.86
N SER A 159 13.52 -18.34 -11.85
CA SER A 159 13.87 -19.21 -12.98
C SER A 159 14.97 -18.58 -13.82
N GLY A 160 15.82 -19.41 -14.44
CA GLY A 160 16.87 -18.90 -15.33
C GLY A 160 16.32 -18.06 -16.48
N LYS A 161 15.10 -18.37 -16.96
CA LYS A 161 14.42 -17.60 -18.02
C LYS A 161 14.03 -16.20 -17.56
N ASP A 162 13.48 -16.07 -16.35
CA ASP A 162 13.07 -14.77 -15.80
C ASP A 162 14.30 -13.90 -15.51
N PHE A 163 15.37 -14.49 -14.97
CA PHE A 163 16.64 -13.80 -14.77
C PHE A 163 17.23 -13.28 -16.09
N VAL A 164 17.14 -14.07 -17.17
CA VAL A 164 17.59 -13.65 -18.50
C VAL A 164 16.77 -12.46 -19.03
N GLN A 165 15.46 -12.42 -18.78
CA GLN A 165 14.64 -11.27 -19.17
C GLN A 165 15.06 -9.99 -18.43
N PHE A 166 15.28 -10.10 -17.13
CA PHE A 166 15.82 -9.02 -16.30
C PHE A 166 17.17 -8.52 -16.84
N ALA A 167 18.11 -9.42 -17.11
CA ALA A 167 19.43 -9.06 -17.61
C ALA A 167 19.38 -8.41 -19.02
N LYS A 168 18.48 -8.88 -19.90
CA LYS A 168 18.25 -8.25 -21.21
C LYS A 168 17.68 -6.84 -21.08
N ALA A 169 16.81 -6.60 -20.09
CA ALA A 169 16.29 -5.25 -19.84
C ALA A 169 17.42 -4.30 -19.37
N ILE A 170 18.36 -4.79 -18.54
CA ILE A 170 19.57 -4.05 -18.17
C ILE A 170 20.43 -3.76 -19.40
N GLU A 171 20.76 -4.78 -20.21
CA GLU A 171 21.58 -4.62 -21.41
C GLU A 171 21.00 -3.55 -22.36
N ALA A 172 19.69 -3.60 -22.60
CA ALA A 172 19.02 -2.70 -23.54
C ALA A 172 18.94 -1.25 -23.05
N SER A 173 18.71 -1.04 -21.75
CA SER A 173 18.39 0.29 -21.21
C SER A 173 19.55 0.94 -20.45
N TYR A 174 20.42 0.13 -19.86
CA TYR A 174 21.49 0.55 -18.94
C TYR A 174 22.80 -0.22 -19.19
N PRO A 175 23.43 -0.04 -20.36
CA PRO A 175 24.65 -0.78 -20.72
C PRO A 175 25.83 -0.53 -19.76
N GLU A 176 25.84 0.58 -19.02
CA GLU A 176 26.85 0.83 -17.99
C GLU A 176 26.66 -0.03 -16.74
N ILE A 177 25.43 -0.41 -16.39
CA ILE A 177 25.14 -1.37 -15.31
C ILE A 177 25.52 -2.78 -15.75
N ASP A 178 25.18 -3.16 -16.99
CA ASP A 178 25.54 -4.45 -17.59
C ASP A 178 27.05 -4.72 -17.47
N ARG A 179 27.90 -3.72 -17.73
CA ARG A 179 29.36 -3.81 -17.65
C ARG A 179 29.95 -3.99 -16.24
N LYS A 180 29.17 -3.67 -15.19
CA LYS A 180 29.62 -3.76 -13.79
C LYS A 180 29.29 -5.12 -13.17
N VAL A 181 28.20 -5.74 -13.60
CA VAL A 181 27.68 -6.98 -13.02
C VAL A 181 28.25 -8.19 -13.75
N CYS A 182 28.61 -9.24 -13.01
CA CYS A 182 29.25 -10.44 -13.52
C CYS A 182 30.52 -10.12 -14.33
N LYS A 183 31.28 -9.12 -13.89
CA LYS A 183 32.51 -8.74 -14.59
C LYS A 183 33.59 -9.79 -14.33
N THR A 184 34.05 -10.48 -15.38
CA THR A 184 35.09 -11.51 -15.24
C THR A 184 36.42 -10.91 -14.79
N LYS A 185 37.18 -11.69 -14.02
CA LYS A 185 38.39 -11.24 -13.33
C LYS A 185 39.65 -11.86 -13.93
N LEU A 186 40.77 -11.17 -13.75
CA LEU A 186 42.09 -11.68 -14.12
C LEU A 186 42.43 -12.93 -13.30
N GLY A 187 43.03 -13.92 -13.96
CA GLY A 187 43.61 -15.06 -13.27
C GLY A 187 44.75 -14.69 -12.33
N THR A 188 44.80 -15.34 -11.16
CA THR A 188 45.80 -15.13 -10.10
C THR A 188 47.07 -15.98 -10.26
N LYS A 189 47.13 -16.89 -11.23
CA LYS A 189 48.31 -17.73 -11.50
C LYS A 189 49.33 -16.97 -12.35
N GLU A 190 50.62 -17.19 -12.07
CA GLU A 190 51.76 -16.55 -12.76
C GLU A 190 51.48 -16.42 -14.26
N GLN A 191 51.33 -15.19 -14.72
CA GLN A 191 51.34 -14.88 -16.13
C GLN A 191 52.67 -15.41 -16.68
N ASN A 192 52.63 -16.25 -17.71
CA ASN A 192 53.84 -16.49 -18.51
C ASN A 192 54.31 -15.12 -18.98
N LYS A 193 55.47 -14.68 -18.48
CA LYS A 193 56.02 -13.33 -18.72
C LYS A 193 56.26 -13.02 -20.20
N ASP A 194 56.23 -14.03 -21.07
CA ASP A 194 56.47 -13.91 -22.51
C ASP A 194 55.27 -13.38 -23.31
N ASP A 195 54.04 -13.51 -22.81
CA ASP A 195 52.84 -12.97 -23.46
C ASP A 195 52.19 -11.95 -22.53
N ASN A 196 52.48 -10.66 -22.73
CA ASN A 196 51.97 -9.52 -21.95
C ASN A 196 50.45 -9.28 -22.12
N LYS A 197 49.67 -10.34 -22.28
CA LYS A 197 48.24 -10.33 -22.56
C LYS A 197 47.44 -10.64 -21.30
N PRO A 198 46.46 -9.80 -20.92
CA PRO A 198 45.59 -10.08 -19.78
C PRO A 198 44.75 -11.35 -20.02
N ARG A 199 44.56 -12.14 -18.96
CA ARG A 199 43.83 -13.42 -18.99
C ARG A 199 42.63 -13.35 -18.04
N TYR A 200 41.55 -12.75 -18.52
CA TYR A 200 40.26 -12.72 -17.85
C TYR A 200 39.53 -14.06 -18.02
N GLY A 201 38.51 -14.31 -17.20
CA GLY A 201 37.58 -15.41 -17.43
C GLY A 201 36.79 -15.20 -18.72
N GLU A 202 36.59 -16.28 -19.48
CA GLU A 202 35.71 -16.33 -20.65
C GLU A 202 34.46 -17.14 -20.31
N TYR A 203 33.28 -16.54 -20.45
CA TYR A 203 32.03 -17.21 -20.14
C TYR A 203 31.78 -18.39 -21.08
N PHE A 204 31.51 -19.54 -20.48
CA PHE A 204 31.25 -20.79 -21.17
C PHE A 204 30.27 -21.66 -20.39
N ASN A 205 29.79 -22.74 -21.02
CA ASN A 205 28.78 -23.61 -20.42
C ASN A 205 29.31 -24.47 -19.25
N ILE A 206 30.63 -24.60 -19.10
CA ILE A 206 31.29 -25.34 -18.02
C ILE A 206 32.61 -24.66 -17.67
N THR A 207 32.89 -24.55 -16.37
CA THR A 207 34.17 -24.03 -15.88
C THR A 207 35.27 -25.05 -16.17
N GLU A 208 36.25 -24.62 -16.96
CA GLU A 208 37.44 -25.37 -17.33
C GLU A 208 38.63 -24.40 -17.36
N ARG A 209 39.31 -24.31 -16.22
CA ARG A 209 40.43 -23.40 -16.02
C ARG A 209 41.75 -24.15 -15.97
N ASP A 210 42.54 -24.06 -17.04
CA ASP A 210 43.85 -24.72 -17.15
C ASP A 210 44.84 -23.96 -18.05
N ARG A 211 45.79 -24.68 -18.66
CA ARG A 211 46.82 -24.12 -19.56
C ARG A 211 46.32 -23.89 -20.97
N THR A 212 45.13 -24.40 -21.32
CA THR A 212 44.55 -24.27 -22.66
C THR A 212 43.29 -23.43 -22.63
N HIS A 213 42.49 -23.48 -21.56
CA HIS A 213 41.21 -22.78 -21.46
C HIS A 213 41.11 -21.82 -20.27
N ASN A 214 40.46 -20.68 -20.51
CA ASN A 214 40.04 -19.71 -19.48
C ASN A 214 38.52 -19.73 -19.25
N HIS A 215 37.86 -20.86 -19.52
CA HIS A 215 36.41 -20.99 -19.47
C HIS A 215 35.87 -20.94 -18.03
N VAL A 216 34.84 -20.13 -17.81
CA VAL A 216 34.13 -19.99 -16.54
C VAL A 216 32.61 -20.02 -16.74
N SER A 217 31.88 -20.71 -15.89
CA SER A 217 30.40 -20.66 -15.84
C SER A 217 29.88 -19.88 -14.63
N LEU A 218 30.78 -19.39 -13.76
CA LEU A 218 30.49 -18.60 -12.56
C LEU A 218 30.49 -17.10 -12.87
N CYS A 219 29.45 -16.37 -12.46
CA CYS A 219 29.37 -14.91 -12.48
C CYS A 219 30.58 -14.29 -11.77
N GLY A 220 31.27 -13.35 -12.41
CA GLY A 220 32.52 -12.76 -11.90
C GLY A 220 33.72 -13.72 -11.86
N GLY A 221 33.67 -14.87 -12.55
CA GLY A 221 34.71 -15.89 -12.55
C GLY A 221 36.08 -15.38 -13.03
N GLU A 222 37.14 -15.97 -12.47
CA GLU A 222 38.54 -15.65 -12.79
C GLU A 222 39.08 -16.48 -13.96
N GLY A 223 39.89 -15.84 -14.80
CA GLY A 223 40.64 -16.51 -15.86
C GLY A 223 41.70 -17.48 -15.35
N GLY A 224 42.14 -18.37 -16.24
CA GLY A 224 43.19 -19.36 -16.01
C GLY A 224 44.52 -18.99 -16.64
N GLY A 225 45.25 -20.03 -17.05
CA GLY A 225 46.52 -19.90 -17.77
C GLY A 225 46.40 -20.20 -19.27
N GLY A 226 45.18 -20.33 -19.79
CA GLY A 226 44.89 -20.75 -21.16
C GLY A 226 44.63 -19.60 -22.13
N GLU A 227 44.13 -19.97 -23.31
CA GLU A 227 43.63 -19.02 -24.31
C GLU A 227 42.21 -18.55 -23.95
N GLY A 228 41.80 -17.42 -24.53
CA GLY A 228 40.50 -16.80 -24.26
C GLY A 228 40.53 -15.69 -23.20
N GLY A 229 39.50 -14.83 -23.20
CA GLY A 229 39.32 -13.79 -22.17
C GLY A 229 40.31 -12.63 -22.21
N GLN A 230 40.54 -12.03 -23.38
CA GLN A 230 41.45 -10.86 -23.52
C GLN A 230 40.89 -9.58 -22.90
N THR A 231 39.57 -9.47 -22.80
CA THR A 231 38.88 -8.35 -22.16
C THR A 231 37.87 -8.88 -21.15
N PRO A 232 37.54 -8.12 -20.09
CA PRO A 232 36.49 -8.51 -19.17
C PRO A 232 35.17 -8.75 -19.91
N GLN A 233 34.57 -9.91 -19.66
CA GLN A 233 33.19 -10.18 -20.01
C GLN A 233 32.28 -9.79 -18.85
N HIS A 234 30.98 -9.64 -19.10
CA HIS A 234 30.03 -9.02 -18.20
C HIS A 234 28.64 -9.68 -18.34
N LEU A 235 27.61 -9.13 -17.71
CA LEU A 235 26.30 -9.77 -17.54
C LEU A 235 25.69 -10.33 -18.84
N LYS A 236 25.67 -9.59 -19.96
CA LYS A 236 25.18 -10.14 -21.24
C LYS A 236 25.93 -11.39 -21.72
N HIS A 237 27.25 -11.45 -21.50
CA HIS A 237 28.07 -12.59 -21.91
C HIS A 237 27.82 -13.79 -20.99
N PHE A 238 27.63 -13.54 -19.69
CA PHE A 238 27.20 -14.56 -18.74
C PHE A 238 25.87 -15.17 -19.16
N VAL A 239 24.88 -14.34 -19.48
CA VAL A 239 23.55 -14.77 -19.95
C VAL A 239 23.62 -15.57 -21.25
N ASN A 240 24.37 -15.10 -22.24
CA ASN A 240 24.43 -15.71 -23.56
C ASN A 240 25.25 -17.02 -23.56
N SER A 241 26.45 -16.99 -22.98
CA SER A 241 27.40 -18.09 -23.09
C SER A 241 27.29 -19.08 -21.93
N ALA A 242 27.26 -18.60 -20.68
CA ALA A 242 27.22 -19.47 -19.51
C ALA A 242 25.81 -19.99 -19.24
N LEU A 243 24.80 -19.13 -19.20
CA LEU A 243 23.42 -19.57 -18.91
C LEU A 243 22.72 -20.21 -20.12
N GLY A 244 23.21 -19.95 -21.33
CA GLY A 244 22.55 -20.39 -22.57
C GLY A 244 21.11 -19.89 -22.64
N TYR A 245 20.88 -18.61 -22.34
CA TYR A 245 19.56 -18.00 -22.22
C TYR A 245 18.65 -18.62 -21.15
N GLY A 246 19.24 -19.11 -20.05
CA GLY A 246 18.51 -19.55 -18.86
C GLY A 246 18.19 -21.04 -18.82
N VAL A 247 18.81 -21.84 -19.70
CA VAL A 247 18.60 -23.30 -19.80
C VAL A 247 19.53 -24.07 -18.85
N ARG A 248 20.66 -23.47 -18.46
CA ARG A 248 21.69 -24.12 -17.63
C ARG A 248 22.37 -23.13 -16.71
N ASN A 249 23.16 -23.63 -15.78
CA ASN A 249 24.05 -22.86 -14.89
C ASN A 249 23.35 -21.80 -14.02
N TRP A 250 22.03 -21.89 -13.82
CA TRP A 250 21.28 -21.04 -12.91
C TRP A 250 20.42 -21.91 -11.97
N PRO A 251 20.42 -21.65 -10.66
CA PRO A 251 21.19 -20.63 -9.92
C PRO A 251 22.62 -21.06 -9.56
N THR A 252 23.05 -22.25 -10.00
CA THR A 252 24.33 -22.87 -9.65
C THR A 252 25.20 -23.06 -10.90
N SER A 253 26.47 -22.72 -10.82
CA SER A 253 27.48 -22.90 -11.86
C SER A 253 27.81 -24.39 -12.08
N THR A 254 28.46 -24.71 -13.21
CA THR A 254 28.96 -26.07 -13.49
C THR A 254 30.47 -26.04 -13.70
N ALA A 255 31.21 -26.96 -13.07
CA ALA A 255 32.66 -27.07 -13.22
C ALA A 255 33.08 -28.51 -13.56
N LYS A 256 34.12 -28.66 -14.39
CA LYS A 256 34.74 -29.97 -14.62
C LYS A 256 35.36 -30.51 -13.31
N PRO A 257 35.30 -31.84 -13.07
CA PRO A 257 35.94 -32.44 -11.89
C PRO A 257 37.40 -32.04 -11.75
N GLY A 258 37.81 -31.63 -10.54
CA GLY A 258 39.18 -31.21 -10.25
C GLY A 258 39.58 -29.83 -10.79
N LYS A 259 38.66 -29.06 -11.38
CA LYS A 259 38.90 -27.66 -11.77
C LYS A 259 38.38 -26.70 -10.69
N THR A 260 38.92 -25.47 -10.70
CA THR A 260 38.59 -24.40 -9.75
C THR A 260 38.05 -23.17 -10.48
N PRO A 261 37.06 -22.44 -9.93
CA PRO A 261 36.32 -22.79 -8.71
C PRO A 261 35.47 -24.06 -8.89
N GLN A 262 35.28 -24.81 -7.80
CA GLN A 262 34.30 -25.90 -7.79
C GLN A 262 32.90 -25.30 -7.73
N SER A 263 31.93 -26.02 -8.28
CA SER A 263 30.51 -25.63 -8.21
C SER A 263 30.02 -25.74 -6.77
N GLU A 264 29.41 -24.67 -6.27
CA GLU A 264 28.75 -24.64 -4.96
C GLU A 264 27.26 -24.31 -5.14
N PRO A 265 26.36 -24.84 -4.28
CA PRO A 265 24.94 -24.54 -4.40
C PRO A 265 24.66 -23.03 -4.43
N ASN A 266 23.93 -22.56 -5.45
CA ASN A 266 23.50 -21.16 -5.64
C ASN A 266 24.63 -20.13 -5.84
N ASP A 267 25.86 -20.57 -6.12
CA ASP A 267 27.03 -19.71 -6.28
C ASP A 267 26.84 -18.57 -7.31
N ASN A 268 26.11 -18.82 -8.41
CA ASN A 268 25.79 -17.82 -9.43
C ASN A 268 24.80 -16.78 -8.91
N ALA A 269 23.74 -17.20 -8.22
CA ALA A 269 22.79 -16.27 -7.60
C ALA A 269 23.45 -15.41 -6.53
N GLU A 270 24.34 -16.00 -5.71
CA GLU A 270 25.13 -15.26 -4.73
C GLU A 270 26.10 -14.26 -5.36
N ALA A 271 26.81 -14.67 -6.42
CA ALA A 271 27.75 -13.80 -7.12
C ALA A 271 27.04 -12.60 -7.75
N VAL A 272 25.88 -12.82 -8.40
CA VAL A 272 25.05 -11.74 -8.94
C VAL A 272 24.59 -10.80 -7.81
N ALA A 273 24.05 -11.33 -6.71
CA ALA A 273 23.60 -10.51 -5.58
C ALA A 273 24.73 -9.65 -5.00
N LYS A 274 25.93 -10.22 -4.88
CA LYS A 274 27.13 -9.51 -4.42
C LYS A 274 27.50 -8.36 -5.36
N ASP A 275 27.51 -8.61 -6.67
CA ASP A 275 27.84 -7.57 -7.65
C ASP A 275 26.79 -6.44 -7.68
N LEU A 276 25.49 -6.78 -7.64
CA LEU A 276 24.41 -5.80 -7.60
C LEU A 276 24.48 -4.87 -6.38
N ILE A 277 24.94 -5.37 -5.22
CA ILE A 277 25.04 -4.58 -4.00
C ILE A 277 26.37 -3.82 -3.90
N LYS A 278 27.48 -4.40 -4.36
CA LYS A 278 28.82 -3.84 -4.16
C LYS A 278 29.28 -2.93 -5.30
N GLU A 279 28.96 -3.28 -6.53
CA GLU A 279 29.52 -2.61 -7.72
C GLU A 279 28.64 -1.45 -8.21
N LEU A 280 27.37 -1.42 -7.80
CA LEU A 280 26.40 -0.40 -8.22
C LEU A 280 26.37 0.78 -7.24
N THR A 281 26.22 1.97 -7.81
CA THR A 281 25.91 3.21 -7.08
C THR A 281 24.48 3.18 -6.51
N PRO A 282 24.16 4.01 -5.51
CA PRO A 282 22.79 4.11 -5.01
C PRO A 282 21.74 4.36 -6.10
N GLU A 283 22.04 5.23 -7.07
CA GLU A 283 21.15 5.57 -8.18
C GLU A 283 20.95 4.36 -9.12
N GLU A 284 22.01 3.60 -9.39
CA GLU A 284 21.92 2.37 -10.19
C GLU A 284 21.13 1.27 -9.46
N LYS A 285 21.24 1.19 -8.14
CA LYS A 285 20.43 0.25 -7.33
C LYS A 285 18.94 0.57 -7.41
N THR A 286 18.56 1.86 -7.40
CA THR A 286 17.17 2.29 -7.62
C THR A 286 16.65 1.84 -8.99
N ILE A 287 17.46 1.98 -10.04
CA ILE A 287 17.12 1.51 -11.39
C ILE A 287 16.90 -0.02 -11.38
N VAL A 288 17.83 -0.76 -10.79
CA VAL A 288 17.75 -2.22 -10.72
C VAL A 288 16.54 -2.69 -9.91
N ALA A 289 16.22 -2.03 -8.79
CA ALA A 289 15.03 -2.34 -7.99
C ALA A 289 13.75 -2.19 -8.82
N GLY A 290 13.63 -1.10 -9.60
CA GLY A 290 12.51 -0.89 -10.52
C GLY A 290 12.46 -1.95 -11.65
N LEU A 291 13.61 -2.40 -12.16
CA LEU A 291 13.66 -3.46 -13.18
C LEU A 291 13.28 -4.83 -12.61
N LEU A 292 13.67 -5.16 -11.38
CA LEU A 292 13.26 -6.40 -10.72
C LEU A 292 11.76 -6.44 -10.46
N ALA A 293 11.19 -5.33 -9.96
CA ALA A 293 9.75 -5.19 -9.80
C ALA A 293 9.02 -5.35 -11.14
N LYS A 294 9.58 -4.82 -12.23
CA LYS A 294 9.00 -4.87 -13.57
C LYS A 294 9.05 -6.25 -14.24
N THR A 295 10.17 -6.97 -14.09
CA THR A 295 10.50 -8.13 -14.93
C THR A 295 10.46 -9.46 -14.20
N VAL A 296 10.69 -9.47 -12.89
CA VAL A 296 10.81 -10.71 -12.12
C VAL A 296 9.72 -10.83 -11.08
N GLU A 297 9.59 -9.81 -10.23
CA GLU A 297 8.71 -9.91 -9.06
C GLU A 297 7.25 -9.57 -9.39
N GLY A 298 7.02 -8.69 -10.35
CA GLY A 298 5.76 -7.97 -10.50
C GLY A 298 5.64 -6.86 -9.45
N GLY A 299 4.85 -5.84 -9.78
CA GLY A 299 4.55 -4.72 -8.89
C GLY A 299 3.06 -4.45 -8.83
N GLU A 300 2.55 -4.30 -7.61
CA GLU A 300 1.14 -3.99 -7.36
C GLU A 300 1.02 -2.59 -6.78
N VAL A 301 0.05 -1.84 -7.26
CA VAL A 301 -0.18 -0.44 -6.93
C VAL A 301 -1.52 -0.32 -6.23
N ILE A 302 -1.53 0.43 -5.13
CA ILE A 302 -2.75 0.82 -4.43
C ILE A 302 -2.94 2.33 -4.49
N GLU A 303 -4.20 2.75 -4.67
CA GLU A 303 -4.59 4.16 -4.70
C GLU A 303 -5.54 4.45 -3.53
N ILE A 304 -5.06 5.18 -2.54
CA ILE A 304 -5.80 5.53 -1.32
C ILE A 304 -6.02 7.04 -1.30
N LYS A 305 -7.16 7.51 -1.78
CA LYS A 305 -7.44 8.97 -1.83
C LYS A 305 -7.84 9.53 -0.48
N ALA A 306 -8.65 8.77 0.24
CA ALA A 306 -9.24 9.15 1.51
C ALA A 306 -9.74 7.90 2.24
N ILE A 307 -9.82 7.98 3.56
CA ILE A 307 -10.63 7.05 4.35
C ILE A 307 -12.01 7.68 4.49
N SER A 308 -13.03 7.02 3.97
CA SER A 308 -14.43 7.42 4.17
C SER A 308 -15.09 6.57 5.23
N SER A 309 -15.93 7.19 6.07
CA SER A 309 -16.79 6.53 7.04
C SER A 309 -18.23 6.89 6.72
N THR A 310 -19.09 5.89 6.59
CA THR A 310 -20.55 6.10 6.68
C THR A 310 -21.00 5.47 7.98
N SER A 311 -21.49 6.27 8.91
CA SER A 311 -21.90 5.81 10.24
C SER A 311 -23.42 5.69 10.33
N VAL A 312 -23.89 4.67 11.05
CA VAL A 312 -25.30 4.51 11.44
C VAL A 312 -25.31 4.23 12.93
N VAL A 313 -25.78 5.18 13.73
CA VAL A 313 -25.67 5.16 15.20
C VAL A 313 -27.03 5.34 15.83
N MET A 314 -27.33 4.54 16.85
CA MET A 314 -28.51 4.72 17.70
C MET A 314 -28.10 5.40 19.00
N ASN A 315 -28.30 6.71 19.09
CA ASN A 315 -27.98 7.52 20.26
C ASN A 315 -29.12 7.48 21.29
N VAL A 316 -28.76 7.28 22.55
CA VAL A 316 -29.63 7.58 23.70
C VAL A 316 -29.10 8.85 24.35
N CYS A 317 -29.94 9.87 24.36
CA CYS A 317 -29.62 11.21 24.84
C CYS A 317 -30.41 11.52 26.11
N SER A 318 -29.80 12.27 27.02
CA SER A 318 -30.45 12.85 28.18
C SER A 318 -30.30 14.37 28.15
N ASP A 319 -31.44 15.05 28.25
CA ASP A 319 -31.56 16.49 28.33
C ASP A 319 -31.58 16.92 29.80
N ILE A 320 -30.64 17.77 30.18
CA ILE A 320 -30.46 18.25 31.54
C ILE A 320 -31.20 19.58 31.65
N LEU A 321 -32.36 19.59 32.32
CA LEU A 321 -33.14 20.81 32.53
C LEU A 321 -32.44 21.75 33.52
N VAL A 322 -31.67 22.70 33.01
CA VAL A 322 -31.10 23.83 33.78
C VAL A 322 -31.87 25.12 33.50
N SER A 323 -32.30 25.34 32.26
CA SER A 323 -33.08 26.49 31.81
C SER A 323 -34.11 26.07 30.76
N HIS A 324 -35.20 26.84 30.61
CA HIS A 324 -36.24 26.58 29.63
C HIS A 324 -35.85 26.95 28.18
N ILE A 325 -34.78 27.73 28.00
CA ILE A 325 -34.31 28.20 26.69
C ILE A 325 -33.06 27.41 26.24
N VAL A 326 -32.09 27.22 27.14
CA VAL A 326 -30.84 26.50 26.89
C VAL A 326 -30.83 25.20 27.68
N ILE A 327 -30.77 24.08 26.98
CA ILE A 327 -30.87 22.74 27.52
C ILE A 327 -29.57 21.98 27.20
N PRO A 328 -28.67 21.80 28.17
CA PRO A 328 -27.55 20.89 28.02
C PRO A 328 -28.01 19.46 27.72
N TYR A 329 -27.27 18.73 26.90
CA TYR A 329 -27.54 17.31 26.64
C TYR A 329 -26.25 16.50 26.58
N ALA A 330 -26.39 15.21 26.86
CA ALA A 330 -25.35 14.20 26.65
C ALA A 330 -25.96 12.97 26.00
N CYS A 331 -25.24 12.35 25.06
CA CYS A 331 -25.68 11.15 24.36
C CYS A 331 -24.59 10.08 24.36
N VAL A 332 -25.03 8.83 24.36
CA VAL A 332 -24.21 7.65 24.07
C VAL A 332 -24.95 6.77 23.10
N GLY A 333 -24.27 6.33 22.05
CA GLY A 333 -24.89 5.49 21.02
C GLY A 333 -23.96 4.44 20.47
N PRO A 334 -24.33 3.14 20.51
CA PRO A 334 -23.69 2.13 19.68
C PRO A 334 -24.13 2.26 18.22
N GLY A 335 -23.29 1.82 17.30
CA GLY A 335 -23.58 1.88 15.88
C GLY A 335 -22.68 1.01 15.02
N MET A 336 -22.86 1.16 13.71
CA MET A 336 -22.03 0.57 12.68
C MET A 336 -21.32 1.69 11.92
N SER A 337 -20.10 1.43 11.47
CA SER A 337 -19.37 2.29 10.55
C SER A 337 -18.91 1.47 9.35
N PHE A 338 -19.29 1.94 8.17
CA PHE A 338 -18.93 1.38 6.89
C PHE A 338 -17.73 2.16 6.38
N ILE A 339 -16.54 1.56 6.50
CA ILE A 339 -15.26 2.21 6.22
C ILE A 339 -14.79 1.86 4.82
N GLY A 340 -14.55 2.88 3.99
CA GLY A 340 -13.96 2.76 2.66
C GLY A 340 -12.52 3.23 2.67
N VAL A 341 -11.59 2.35 2.28
CA VAL A 341 -10.15 2.64 2.15
C VAL A 341 -9.76 2.92 0.69
N VAL A 342 -10.32 2.14 -0.24
CA VAL A 342 -10.15 2.26 -1.69
C VAL A 342 -11.53 2.33 -2.33
N ASP A 343 -11.62 3.01 -3.48
CA ASP A 343 -12.88 3.15 -4.22
C ASP A 343 -13.47 1.76 -4.56
N GLY A 344 -14.74 1.54 -4.19
CA GLY A 344 -15.49 0.32 -4.52
C GLY A 344 -15.46 -0.79 -3.48
N GLN A 345 -14.76 -0.62 -2.35
CA GLN A 345 -14.77 -1.59 -1.27
C GLN A 345 -15.00 -0.95 0.09
N THR A 346 -15.82 -1.61 0.91
CA THR A 346 -16.25 -1.09 2.21
C THR A 346 -16.29 -2.21 3.22
N SER A 347 -15.68 -1.99 4.38
CA SER A 347 -15.71 -2.92 5.50
C SER A 347 -16.65 -2.39 6.58
N ALA A 348 -17.58 -3.22 7.04
CA ALA A 348 -18.43 -2.89 8.16
C ALA A 348 -17.72 -3.20 9.49
N LYS A 349 -17.69 -2.22 10.40
CA LYS A 349 -17.15 -2.36 11.76
C LYS A 349 -18.15 -1.81 12.77
N PHE A 350 -18.13 -2.33 13.99
CA PHE A 350 -18.89 -1.74 15.09
C PHE A 350 -18.26 -0.42 15.51
N ALA A 351 -19.06 0.51 15.99
CA ALA A 351 -18.58 1.78 16.51
C ALA A 351 -19.44 2.24 17.70
N TYR A 352 -18.93 3.20 18.46
CA TYR A 352 -19.74 3.96 19.40
C TYR A 352 -19.48 5.45 19.23
N ARG A 353 -20.51 6.23 19.55
CA ARG A 353 -20.49 7.68 19.52
C ARG A 353 -20.89 8.23 20.88
N LEU A 354 -20.15 9.23 21.33
CA LEU A 354 -20.44 10.03 22.51
C LEU A 354 -20.70 11.45 22.05
N LYS A 355 -21.76 12.09 22.54
CA LYS A 355 -22.07 13.48 22.23
C LYS A 355 -22.34 14.27 23.50
N ALA A 356 -21.96 15.54 23.50
CA ALA A 356 -22.34 16.47 24.56
C ALA A 356 -22.47 17.87 23.98
N GLY A 357 -23.51 18.59 24.38
CA GLY A 357 -23.78 19.90 23.80
C GLY A 357 -24.90 20.66 24.48
N LEU A 358 -25.36 21.70 23.79
CA LEU A 358 -26.44 22.58 24.19
C LEU A 358 -27.49 22.62 23.10
N SER A 359 -28.75 22.49 23.49
CA SER A 359 -29.92 22.70 22.64
C SER A 359 -30.56 24.03 23.00
N TYR A 360 -30.91 24.83 21.99
CA TYR A 360 -31.57 26.13 22.10
C TYR A 360 -32.96 26.06 21.45
N LYS A 361 -34.00 26.25 22.25
CA LYS A 361 -35.38 26.28 21.74
C LYS A 361 -35.63 27.61 21.01
N LEU A 362 -35.72 27.56 19.68
CA LEU A 362 -36.04 28.73 18.84
C LEU A 362 -37.55 28.96 18.81
N LEU A 363 -38.30 27.89 18.52
CA LEU A 363 -39.75 27.84 18.47
C LEU A 363 -40.22 26.58 19.21
N LYS A 364 -41.54 26.39 19.37
CA LYS A 364 -42.08 25.19 20.01
C LYS A 364 -41.67 23.92 19.27
N GLU A 365 -41.62 23.97 17.94
CA GLU A 365 -41.30 22.84 17.06
C GLU A 365 -39.84 22.86 16.56
N VAL A 366 -39.10 23.96 16.75
CA VAL A 366 -37.75 24.14 16.17
C VAL A 366 -36.71 24.33 17.27
N THR A 367 -35.74 23.42 17.32
CA THR A 367 -34.63 23.46 18.30
C THR A 367 -33.30 23.47 17.56
N ALA A 368 -32.49 24.51 17.75
CA ALA A 368 -31.11 24.50 17.29
C ALA A 368 -30.22 23.77 18.31
N PHE A 369 -29.12 23.18 17.90
CA PHE A 369 -28.17 22.58 18.82
C PHE A 369 -26.73 22.76 18.36
N ALA A 370 -25.83 22.82 19.33
CA ALA A 370 -24.40 22.86 19.12
C ALA A 370 -23.70 21.98 20.16
N GLY A 371 -22.75 21.16 19.73
CA GLY A 371 -22.09 20.21 20.61
C GLY A 371 -20.74 19.73 20.09
N CYS A 372 -20.12 18.85 20.85
CA CYS A 372 -18.99 18.05 20.42
C CYS A 372 -19.34 16.57 20.46
N PHE A 373 -18.66 15.81 19.62
CA PHE A 373 -18.81 14.38 19.59
C PHE A 373 -17.46 13.68 19.49
N TYR A 374 -17.43 12.43 19.95
CA TYR A 374 -16.35 11.49 19.77
C TYR A 374 -16.89 10.22 19.14
N HIS A 375 -16.29 9.80 18.03
CA HIS A 375 -16.65 8.57 17.33
C HIS A 375 -15.44 7.62 17.33
N HIS A 376 -15.67 6.38 17.72
CA HIS A 376 -14.63 5.36 17.78
C HIS A 376 -15.09 4.09 17.10
N VAL A 377 -14.30 3.63 16.12
CA VAL A 377 -14.52 2.36 15.44
C VAL A 377 -13.85 1.25 16.24
N ILE A 378 -14.66 0.28 16.68
CA ILE A 378 -14.22 -0.88 17.46
C ILE A 378 -13.79 -1.99 16.51
N GLY A 379 -12.63 -2.58 16.77
CA GLY A 379 -12.16 -3.76 16.08
C GLY A 379 -10.64 -3.92 16.15
N ASP A 380 -10.15 -4.90 15.43
CA ASP A 380 -8.72 -5.17 15.17
C ASP A 380 -8.04 -4.10 14.29
N GLY A 381 -8.82 -3.20 13.68
CA GLY A 381 -8.31 -2.20 12.74
C GLY A 381 -7.87 -2.79 11.40
N VAL A 382 -8.24 -4.04 11.09
CA VAL A 382 -7.85 -4.75 9.86
C VAL A 382 -8.92 -4.57 8.79
N TYR A 383 -8.49 -4.19 7.58
CA TYR A 383 -9.33 -3.98 6.40
C TYR A 383 -8.75 -4.80 5.24
N GLU A 384 -9.42 -5.89 4.90
CA GLU A 384 -8.95 -6.88 3.93
C GLU A 384 -9.49 -6.63 2.52
N ASP A 385 -9.05 -7.45 1.56
CA ASP A 385 -9.56 -7.52 0.18
C ASP A 385 -9.41 -6.24 -0.67
N LEU A 386 -8.49 -5.33 -0.28
CA LEU A 386 -8.25 -4.07 -0.97
C LEU A 386 -7.78 -4.29 -2.41
N PRO A 387 -8.48 -3.77 -3.43
CA PRO A 387 -8.14 -4.05 -4.82
C PRO A 387 -6.82 -3.38 -5.19
N LEU A 388 -5.92 -4.17 -5.78
CA LEU A 388 -4.66 -3.71 -6.32
C LEU A 388 -4.75 -3.54 -7.85
N ARG A 389 -3.98 -2.58 -8.37
CA ARG A 389 -3.75 -2.39 -9.80
C ARG A 389 -2.35 -2.85 -10.16
N HIS A 390 -2.16 -3.36 -11.36
CA HIS A 390 -0.83 -3.74 -11.82
C HIS A 390 -0.07 -2.55 -12.39
N LEU A 391 1.26 -2.64 -12.39
CA LEU A 391 2.10 -1.74 -13.17
C LEU A 391 1.73 -1.86 -14.66
N ALA A 392 1.66 -0.72 -15.35
CA ALA A 392 1.34 -0.66 -16.77
C ALA A 392 2.44 -1.27 -17.63
N ASP A 393 3.66 -1.35 -17.09
CA ASP A 393 4.83 -1.90 -17.76
C ASP A 393 5.28 -3.24 -17.18
N ASP A 394 4.42 -3.94 -16.42
CA ASP A 394 4.70 -5.28 -15.90
C ASP A 394 4.90 -6.28 -17.05
N ILE A 395 6.07 -6.93 -17.08
CA ILE A 395 6.42 -7.98 -18.05
C ILE A 395 6.75 -9.29 -17.31
N SER A 396 6.51 -9.34 -15.99
CA SER A 396 6.79 -10.54 -15.20
C SER A 396 5.92 -11.71 -15.65
N LEU A 397 6.52 -12.89 -15.74
CA LEU A 397 5.84 -14.15 -16.09
C LEU A 397 5.16 -14.81 -14.89
N ALA A 398 5.24 -14.19 -13.70
CA ALA A 398 4.63 -14.71 -12.49
C ALA A 398 3.10 -14.76 -12.68
N GLU A 399 2.51 -15.94 -12.43
CA GLU A 399 1.07 -16.19 -12.54
C GLU A 399 0.29 -15.06 -11.84
N HIS A 400 -0.42 -14.27 -12.64
CA HIS A 400 -1.06 -13.01 -12.23
C HIS A 400 -2.23 -13.30 -11.28
N ALA A 401 -1.91 -13.55 -10.01
CA ALA A 401 -2.90 -13.56 -8.96
C ALA A 401 -3.49 -12.14 -8.88
N LYS A 402 -4.82 -12.05 -8.84
CA LYS A 402 -5.54 -10.85 -8.41
C LYS A 402 -5.18 -10.63 -6.93
N GLY A 403 -4.04 -9.99 -6.67
CA GLY A 403 -3.60 -9.68 -5.32
C GLY A 403 -4.59 -8.73 -4.67
N THR A 404 -4.85 -8.98 -3.39
CA THR A 404 -5.55 -8.03 -2.54
C THR A 404 -4.57 -7.49 -1.51
N ALA A 405 -4.78 -6.28 -1.05
CA ALA A 405 -4.03 -5.73 0.06
C ALA A 405 -4.86 -5.76 1.35
N ILE A 406 -4.13 -5.70 2.46
CA ILE A 406 -4.68 -5.55 3.80
C ILE A 406 -4.16 -4.22 4.34
N ALA A 407 -5.06 -3.32 4.74
CA ALA A 407 -4.70 -2.13 5.50
C ALA A 407 -4.96 -2.37 6.99
N ASN A 408 -4.07 -1.87 7.84
CA ASN A 408 -4.25 -1.86 9.29
C ASN A 408 -4.20 -0.42 9.79
N PHE A 409 -5.21 0.01 10.52
CA PHE A 409 -5.22 1.29 11.23
C PHE A 409 -6.30 1.34 12.30
N ASN A 410 -6.05 2.10 13.36
CA ASN A 410 -7.07 2.44 14.34
C ASN A 410 -7.78 3.73 13.90
N MET A 411 -9.10 3.71 13.90
CA MET A 411 -9.92 4.84 13.47
C MET A 411 -10.76 5.40 14.60
N SER A 412 -10.50 6.67 14.91
CA SER A 412 -11.38 7.50 15.72
C SER A 412 -11.35 8.92 15.19
N TYR A 413 -12.35 9.71 15.54
CA TYR A 413 -12.38 11.14 15.24
C TYR A 413 -13.21 11.88 16.27
N MET A 414 -12.83 13.13 16.49
CA MET A 414 -13.55 14.08 17.34
C MET A 414 -14.12 15.17 16.45
N GLY A 415 -15.33 15.63 16.70
CA GLY A 415 -15.91 16.70 15.92
C GLY A 415 -16.78 17.62 16.74
N THR A 416 -17.27 18.64 16.07
CA THR A 416 -18.31 19.54 16.58
C THR A 416 -19.54 19.40 15.71
N GLU A 417 -20.72 19.43 16.29
CA GLU A 417 -21.99 19.36 15.57
C GLU A 417 -22.74 20.69 15.71
N PHE A 418 -23.37 21.13 14.62
CA PHE A 418 -24.23 22.30 14.57
C PHE A 418 -25.47 21.96 13.74
N GLY A 419 -26.65 21.97 14.34
CA GLY A 419 -27.83 21.49 13.66
C GLY A 419 -29.15 22.06 14.16
N VAL A 420 -30.22 21.59 13.51
CA VAL A 420 -31.60 21.93 13.85
C VAL A 420 -32.43 20.66 13.89
N ARG A 421 -33.32 20.57 14.90
CA ARG A 421 -34.34 19.54 15.06
C ARG A 421 -35.71 20.15 14.84
N LEU A 422 -36.55 19.45 14.07
CA LEU A 422 -37.92 19.83 13.74
C LEU A 422 -38.87 18.76 14.30
N ALA A 423 -39.62 19.10 15.35
CA ALA A 423 -40.59 18.23 15.97
C ALA A 423 -41.98 18.35 15.32
N PHE A 424 -42.73 17.25 15.26
CA PHE A 424 -44.08 17.21 14.67
C PHE A 424 -44.99 16.17 15.34
#